data_AF-A0A9Q0WWY1-F1
#
_entry.id   AF-A0A9Q0WWY1-F1
#
_cell.length_a   1.000
_cell.length_b   1.000
_cell.length_c   1.000
_cell.angle_alpha   90.00
_cell.angle_beta   90.00
_cell.angle_gamma   90.00
#
_symmetry.space_group_name_H-M   'P 1'
#
loop_
_entity.id
_entity.type
_entity.pdbx_description
1 polymer ?
#
loop_
_entity_poly.entity_id
_entity_poly.type
_entity_poly.pdbx_seq_one_letter_code
_entity_poly.pdbx_strand_id
1 'polypeptide(L)'
;MASLSPPNPALPVRSISLPSSQVDEAIEGSVGLLDVCGTVRDLFMAMKEHVQGMQSLLRRRGARDSSIESSILAFVSFRKKTKKEIAKSIRTLKRNETKVNGSHRRSTVVDDQQSYVIEVINEARAIAISIFRSLVSFLSMPEVERNAGGWSMISKLTRVGMLASDKGQKTFNEVGNVDIALCSIQGQVRKKDAKVDVQEVQRRLEKLDECINGFNANLDCIFKSLIQIRVSLLNLVTP
;
A
#
# COMPACT_ATOMS: atom_id res chain seq x y z
N MET A 1 11.99 44.39 55.36
CA MET A 1 11.28 43.21 54.80
C MET A 1 10.16 43.74 53.91
N ALA A 2 10.25 43.51 52.60
CA ALA A 2 9.09 43.50 51.71
C ALA A 2 9.49 42.63 50.50
N SER A 3 8.68 41.61 50.31
CA SER A 3 8.81 40.43 49.46
C SER A 3 8.94 40.70 47.97
N LEU A 4 9.69 39.82 47.29
CA LEU A 4 9.57 39.53 45.87
C LEU A 4 8.13 39.19 45.48
N SER A 5 7.74 39.62 44.27
CA SER A 5 6.94 38.81 43.35
C SER A 5 7.36 39.14 41.91
N PRO A 6 7.73 38.15 41.07
CA PRO A 6 7.93 38.40 39.65
C PRO A 6 6.56 38.45 38.93
N PRO A 7 6.38 39.26 37.88
CA PRO A 7 5.22 39.14 37.02
C PRO A 7 5.41 37.90 36.14
N ASN A 8 4.67 36.83 36.42
CA ASN A 8 4.46 35.76 35.47
C ASN A 8 3.10 35.98 34.79
N PRO A 9 3.03 36.61 33.60
CA PRO A 9 1.88 36.45 32.76
C PRO A 9 2.01 35.09 32.07
N ALA A 10 1.46 34.05 32.70
CA ALA A 10 1.11 32.84 31.97
C ALA A 10 0.21 33.27 30.81
N LEU A 11 0.77 33.31 29.60
CA LEU A 11 0.01 33.48 28.38
C LEU A 11 -1.08 32.41 28.38
N PRO A 12 -2.35 32.76 28.14
CA PRO A 12 -3.37 31.75 28.00
C PRO A 12 -2.98 30.90 26.79
N VAL A 13 -2.68 29.62 27.02
CA VAL A 13 -2.62 28.61 25.98
C VAL A 13 -4.01 28.59 25.37
N ARG A 14 -4.19 29.34 24.27
CA ARG A 14 -5.46 29.38 23.55
C ARG A 14 -5.73 27.95 23.07
N SER A 15 -6.71 27.30 23.70
CA SER A 15 -7.26 26.04 23.26
C SER A 15 -7.82 26.26 21.85
N ILE A 16 -7.19 25.64 20.84
CA ILE A 16 -7.66 25.69 19.46
C ILE A 16 -8.94 24.85 19.39
N SER A 17 -10.11 25.47 19.53
CA SER A 17 -11.39 24.79 19.39
C SER A 17 -11.85 24.85 17.92
N LEU A 18 -11.58 23.78 17.15
CA LEU A 18 -12.14 23.63 15.81
C LEU A 18 -13.67 23.44 15.88
N PRO A 19 -14.44 23.85 14.86
CA PRO A 19 -15.85 23.49 14.73
C PRO A 19 -16.06 21.97 14.78
N SER A 20 -17.02 21.50 15.58
CA SER A 20 -17.28 20.06 15.78
C SER A 20 -17.46 19.30 14.47
N SER A 21 -18.17 19.87 13.49
CA SER A 21 -18.41 19.24 12.19
C SER A 21 -17.14 19.00 11.35
N GLN A 22 -16.11 19.84 11.49
CA GLN A 22 -14.84 19.68 10.78
C GLN A 22 -13.95 18.64 11.49
N VAL A 23 -13.98 18.61 12.83
CA VAL A 23 -13.28 17.58 13.59
C VAL A 23 -13.91 16.21 13.35
N ASP A 24 -15.24 16.12 13.29
CA ASP A 24 -15.96 14.89 12.98
C ASP A 24 -15.60 14.34 11.60
N GLU A 25 -15.49 15.22 10.57
CA GLU A 25 -15.04 14.83 9.24
C GLU A 25 -13.60 14.30 9.23
N ALA A 26 -12.71 14.96 9.98
CA ALA A 26 -11.31 14.54 10.10
C ALA A 26 -11.21 13.19 10.83
N ILE A 27 -11.99 12.96 11.89
CA ILE A 27 -12.07 11.69 12.61
C ILE A 27 -12.57 10.59 11.68
N GLU A 28 -13.70 10.79 11.01
CA GLU A 28 -14.26 9.83 10.05
C GLU A 28 -13.27 9.51 8.92
N GLY A 29 -12.57 10.54 8.42
CA GLY A 29 -11.50 10.38 7.44
C GLY A 29 -10.34 9.51 7.94
N SER A 30 -9.93 9.69 9.20
CA SER A 30 -8.88 8.90 9.84
C SER A 30 -9.28 7.42 10.01
N VAL A 31 -10.55 7.14 10.34
CA VAL A 31 -11.09 5.78 10.42
C VAL A 31 -11.02 5.10 9.06
N GLY A 32 -11.48 5.77 8.01
CA GLY A 32 -11.41 5.24 6.66
C GLY A 32 -9.97 4.97 6.17
N LEU A 33 -8.99 5.76 6.63
CA LEU A 33 -7.57 5.51 6.35
C LEU A 33 -7.02 4.33 7.15
N LEU A 34 -7.40 4.17 8.42
CA LEU A 34 -7.00 3.04 9.25
C LEU A 34 -7.52 1.71 8.67
N ASP A 35 -8.76 1.68 8.19
CA ASP A 35 -9.35 0.50 7.56
C ASP A 35 -8.57 0.08 6.30
N VAL A 36 -8.23 1.06 5.46
CA VAL A 36 -7.40 0.80 4.28
C VAL A 36 -6.00 0.37 4.68
N CYS A 37 -5.38 1.04 5.67
CA CYS A 37 -4.06 0.69 6.17
C CYS A 37 -4.02 -0.77 6.66
N GLY A 38 -5.01 -1.19 7.44
CA GLY A 38 -5.16 -2.58 7.89
C GLY A 38 -5.27 -3.55 6.71
N THR A 39 -6.15 -3.26 5.76
CA THR A 39 -6.29 -4.09 4.54
C THR A 39 -4.97 -4.21 3.77
N VAL A 40 -4.24 -3.10 3.59
CA VAL A 40 -2.95 -3.10 2.89
C VAL A 40 -1.92 -3.95 3.64
N ARG A 41 -1.83 -3.82 4.96
CA ARG A 41 -0.94 -4.64 5.80
C ARG A 41 -1.25 -6.12 5.66
N ASP A 42 -2.52 -6.51 5.69
CA ASP A 42 -2.93 -7.91 5.53
C ASP A 42 -2.52 -8.46 4.15
N LEU A 43 -2.65 -7.65 3.09
CA LEU A 43 -2.22 -8.03 1.74
C LEU A 43 -0.70 -8.23 1.65
N PHE A 44 0.10 -7.34 2.27
CA PHE A 44 1.55 -7.49 2.30
C PHE A 44 1.99 -8.68 3.17
N MET A 45 1.32 -8.93 4.29
CA MET A 45 1.57 -10.09 5.13
C MET A 45 1.30 -11.40 4.38
N ALA A 46 0.15 -11.52 3.72
CA ALA A 46 -0.17 -12.68 2.91
C ALA A 46 0.80 -12.86 1.73
N MET A 47 1.21 -11.77 1.06
CA MET A 47 2.23 -11.84 0.01
C MET A 47 3.55 -12.39 0.56
N LYS A 48 3.96 -11.93 1.75
CA LYS A 48 5.17 -12.41 2.42
C LYS A 48 5.12 -13.91 2.69
N GLU A 49 4.02 -14.41 3.24
CA GLU A 49 3.82 -15.83 3.50
C GLU A 49 3.95 -16.67 2.22
N HIS A 50 3.35 -16.21 1.12
CA HIS A 50 3.45 -16.85 -0.18
C HIS A 50 4.88 -16.86 -0.73
N VAL A 51 5.61 -15.75 -0.61
CA VAL A 51 7.01 -15.62 -1.03
C VAL A 51 7.92 -16.56 -0.23
N GLN A 52 7.81 -16.54 1.09
CA GLN A 52 8.62 -17.37 1.99
C GLN A 52 8.30 -18.86 1.86
N GLY A 53 7.01 -19.19 1.69
CA GLY A 53 6.58 -20.56 1.39
C GLY A 53 7.21 -21.08 0.10
N MET A 54 7.25 -20.27 -0.95
CA MET A 54 7.89 -20.61 -2.22
C MET A 54 9.41 -20.80 -2.08
N GLN A 55 10.10 -19.88 -1.39
CA GLN A 55 11.54 -19.99 -1.14
C GLN A 55 11.89 -21.26 -0.37
N SER A 56 11.14 -21.53 0.70
CA SER A 56 11.30 -22.73 1.53
C SER A 56 11.12 -24.01 0.72
N LEU A 57 10.10 -24.03 -0.15
CA LEU A 57 9.83 -25.16 -1.02
C LEU A 57 10.97 -25.40 -2.02
N LEU A 58 11.41 -24.35 -2.71
CA LEU A 58 12.52 -24.41 -3.67
C LEU A 58 13.81 -24.87 -3.01
N ARG A 59 14.10 -24.39 -1.79
CA ARG A 59 15.30 -24.79 -1.02
C ARG A 59 15.26 -26.25 -0.58
N ARG A 60 14.10 -26.76 -0.17
CA ARG A 60 13.98 -28.11 0.41
C ARG A 60 13.82 -29.22 -0.63
N ARG A 61 13.08 -28.95 -1.71
CA ARG A 61 12.64 -29.99 -2.67
C ARG A 61 13.17 -29.80 -4.09
N GLY A 62 13.67 -28.60 -4.41
CA GLY A 62 14.21 -28.28 -5.74
C GLY A 62 13.14 -28.23 -6.84
N ALA A 63 13.48 -27.62 -7.98
CA ALA A 63 12.54 -27.26 -9.05
C ALA A 63 11.68 -28.37 -9.68
N ARG A 64 12.07 -29.65 -9.52
CA ARG A 64 11.42 -30.78 -10.19
C ARG A 64 10.33 -31.44 -9.35
N ASP A 65 10.13 -30.98 -8.12
CA ASP A 65 9.09 -31.50 -7.24
C ASP A 65 7.70 -31.08 -7.71
N SER A 66 6.76 -32.03 -7.76
CA SER A 66 5.38 -31.78 -8.21
C SER A 66 4.63 -30.77 -7.34
N SER A 67 5.04 -30.58 -6.08
CA SER A 67 4.48 -29.56 -5.19
C SER A 67 4.78 -28.13 -5.63
N ILE A 68 5.80 -27.90 -6.47
CA ILE A 68 6.11 -26.57 -7.00
C ILE A 68 5.04 -26.08 -7.95
N GLU A 69 4.51 -26.95 -8.81
CA GLU A 69 3.42 -26.55 -9.71
C GLU A 69 2.18 -26.13 -8.90
N SER A 70 1.83 -26.89 -7.86
CA SER A 70 0.74 -26.54 -6.93
C SER A 70 1.01 -25.21 -6.22
N SER A 71 2.23 -24.98 -5.73
CA SER A 71 2.62 -23.73 -5.07
C SER A 71 2.54 -22.52 -6.02
N ILE A 72 2.99 -22.67 -7.26
CA ILE A 72 2.87 -21.63 -8.30
C ILE A 72 1.40 -21.31 -8.58
N LEU A 73 0.54 -22.32 -8.69
CA LEU A 73 -0.90 -22.13 -8.88
C LEU A 73 -1.55 -21.43 -7.68
N ALA A 74 -1.13 -21.75 -6.46
CA ALA A 74 -1.58 -21.08 -5.24
C ALA A 74 -1.16 -19.60 -5.24
N PHE A 75 0.10 -19.29 -5.58
CA PHE A 75 0.61 -17.93 -5.71
C PHE A 75 -0.19 -17.13 -6.75
N VAL A 76 -0.42 -17.69 -7.94
CA VAL A 76 -1.21 -17.03 -9.00
C VAL A 76 -2.66 -16.79 -8.56
N SER A 77 -3.27 -17.76 -7.87
CA SER A 77 -4.64 -17.62 -7.36
C SER A 77 -4.73 -16.53 -6.29
N PHE A 78 -3.73 -16.45 -5.42
CA PHE A 78 -3.57 -15.37 -4.46
C PHE A 78 -3.43 -14.02 -5.15
N ARG A 79 -2.56 -13.88 -6.17
CA ARG A 79 -2.39 -12.63 -6.95
C ARG A 79 -3.73 -12.14 -7.52
N LYS A 80 -4.54 -13.05 -8.07
CA LYS A 80 -5.89 -12.73 -8.58
C LYS A 80 -6.84 -12.25 -7.49
N LYS A 81 -6.83 -12.87 -6.31
CA LYS A 81 -7.63 -12.45 -5.16
C LYS A 81 -7.18 -11.07 -4.65
N THR A 82 -5.88 -10.89 -4.48
CA THR A 82 -5.24 -9.63 -4.06
C THR A 82 -5.63 -8.47 -4.99
N LYS A 83 -5.67 -8.68 -6.31
CA LYS A 83 -6.14 -7.67 -7.27
C LYS A 83 -7.57 -7.20 -7.00
N LYS A 84 -8.48 -8.11 -6.61
CA LYS A 84 -9.86 -7.76 -6.27
C LYS A 84 -9.92 -6.90 -5.00
N GLU A 85 -9.15 -7.26 -3.97
CA GLU A 85 -9.06 -6.50 -2.73
C GLU A 85 -8.40 -5.13 -2.94
N ILE A 86 -7.40 -5.04 -3.82
CA ILE A 86 -6.80 -3.77 -4.23
C ILE A 86 -7.84 -2.88 -4.92
N ALA A 87 -8.63 -3.43 -5.85
CA ALA A 87 -9.69 -2.68 -6.51
C ALA A 87 -10.77 -2.18 -5.53
N LYS A 88 -11.03 -2.92 -4.45
CA LYS A 88 -11.88 -2.48 -3.34
C LYS A 88 -11.23 -1.34 -2.55
N SER A 89 -9.96 -1.50 -2.17
CA SER A 89 -9.19 -0.50 -1.42
C SER A 89 -9.07 0.83 -2.17
N ILE A 90 -8.80 0.79 -3.48
CA ILE A 90 -8.74 1.99 -4.34
C ILE A 90 -10.09 2.70 -4.38
N ARG A 91 -11.21 1.96 -4.44
CA ARG A 91 -12.56 2.56 -4.39
C ARG A 91 -12.81 3.25 -3.05
N THR A 92 -12.45 2.62 -1.94
CA THR A 92 -12.55 3.21 -0.60
C THR A 92 -11.71 4.49 -0.50
N LEU A 93 -10.46 4.46 -0.98
CA LEU A 93 -9.58 5.63 -1.02
C LEU A 93 -10.16 6.78 -1.86
N LYS A 94 -10.76 6.48 -3.02
CA LYS A 94 -11.45 7.51 -3.85
C LYS A 94 -12.64 8.14 -3.12
N ARG A 95 -13.46 7.33 -2.44
CA ARG A 95 -14.59 7.85 -1.63
C ARG A 95 -14.10 8.78 -0.51
N ASN A 96 -12.98 8.44 0.12
CA ASN A 96 -12.37 9.26 1.15
C ASN A 96 -11.86 10.59 0.60
N GLU A 97 -11.30 10.61 -0.61
CA GLU A 97 -10.80 11.81 -1.26
C GLU A 97 -11.92 12.77 -1.73
N THR A 98 -13.03 12.25 -2.26
CA THR A 98 -14.16 13.10 -2.70
C THR A 98 -14.85 13.86 -1.57
N LYS A 99 -14.76 13.36 -0.34
CA LYS A 99 -15.28 14.08 0.85
C LYS A 99 -14.44 15.32 1.16
N VAL A 100 -13.10 15.19 1.10
CA VAL A 100 -12.13 16.28 1.33
C VAL A 100 -12.33 17.45 0.36
N ASN A 101 -12.62 17.14 -0.92
CA ASN A 101 -12.81 18.18 -1.95
C ASN A 101 -14.20 18.84 -1.90
N GLY A 102 -15.17 18.22 -1.22
CA GLY A 102 -16.53 18.77 -1.07
C GLY A 102 -16.63 19.84 0.03
N SER A 103 -15.81 19.73 1.08
CA SER A 103 -15.78 20.69 2.20
C SER A 103 -15.00 21.96 1.90
N HIS A 104 -14.16 21.96 0.84
CA HIS A 104 -13.38 23.13 0.38
C HIS A 104 -14.21 24.31 -0.14
N ARG A 105 -15.54 24.17 -0.31
CA ARG A 105 -16.42 25.23 -0.84
C ARG A 105 -17.07 26.11 0.21
N ARG A 106 -16.71 26.02 1.49
CA ARG A 106 -17.27 26.91 2.50
C ARG A 106 -16.29 27.22 3.62
N SER A 107 -15.40 28.18 3.38
CA SER A 107 -14.80 28.94 4.48
C SER A 107 -15.11 30.42 4.31
N THR A 108 -16.15 30.84 5.03
CA THR A 108 -16.35 32.22 5.47
C THR A 108 -15.44 32.45 6.67
N VAL A 109 -14.51 33.41 6.54
CA VAL A 109 -13.72 34.07 7.60
C VAL A 109 -13.64 33.30 8.93
N VAL A 110 -12.65 32.41 9.07
CA VAL A 110 -12.29 31.77 10.36
C VAL A 110 -10.85 32.16 10.69
N ASP A 111 -10.59 32.35 11.98
CA ASP A 111 -9.30 32.68 12.59
C ASP A 111 -8.12 31.93 11.94
N ASP A 112 -7.05 32.67 11.63
CA ASP A 112 -5.96 32.28 10.71
C ASP A 112 -5.26 30.96 11.14
N GLN A 113 -5.21 30.69 12.45
CA GLN A 113 -4.61 29.47 13.01
C GLN A 113 -5.49 28.21 12.89
N GLN A 114 -6.83 28.33 12.95
CA GLN A 114 -7.73 27.17 12.85
C GLN A 114 -7.80 26.66 11.42
N SER A 115 -7.79 27.58 10.45
CA SER A 115 -7.72 27.25 9.02
C SER A 115 -6.45 26.47 8.69
N TYR A 116 -5.30 26.87 9.25
CA TYR A 116 -4.02 26.19 9.03
C TYR A 116 -4.00 24.74 9.54
N VAL A 117 -4.56 24.48 10.73
CA VAL A 117 -4.61 23.11 11.29
C VAL A 117 -5.42 22.17 10.39
N ILE A 118 -6.56 22.63 9.87
CA ILE A 118 -7.43 21.85 8.98
C ILE A 118 -6.73 21.56 7.64
N GLU A 119 -6.04 22.55 7.09
CA GLU A 119 -5.27 22.40 5.85
C GLU A 119 -4.18 21.33 6.01
N VAL A 120 -3.40 21.40 7.09
CA VAL A 120 -2.35 20.42 7.39
C VAL A 120 -2.92 19.01 7.57
N ILE A 121 -4.07 18.86 8.24
CA ILE A 121 -4.75 17.56 8.39
C ILE A 121 -5.17 17.00 7.03
N ASN A 122 -5.74 17.83 6.16
CA ASN A 122 -6.17 17.42 4.83
C ASN A 122 -5.00 17.05 3.92
N GLU A 123 -3.90 17.80 3.99
CA GLU A 123 -2.67 17.49 3.25
C GLU A 123 -2.07 16.15 3.72
N ALA A 124 -1.97 15.94 5.04
CA ALA A 124 -1.51 14.68 5.61
C ALA A 124 -2.38 13.50 5.16
N ARG A 125 -3.70 13.69 5.08
CA ARG A 125 -4.65 12.71 4.54
C ARG A 125 -4.42 12.44 3.05
N ALA A 126 -4.21 13.48 2.23
CA ALA A 126 -3.92 13.33 0.81
C ALA A 126 -2.62 12.54 0.57
N ILE A 127 -1.57 12.84 1.34
CA ILE A 127 -0.30 12.11 1.34
C ILE A 127 -0.52 10.64 1.72
N ALA A 128 -1.24 10.35 2.81
CA ALA A 128 -1.53 8.99 3.22
C ALA A 128 -2.31 8.20 2.14
N ILE A 129 -3.33 8.83 1.53
CA ILE A 129 -4.08 8.25 0.42
C ILE A 129 -3.15 7.92 -0.77
N SER A 130 -2.25 8.84 -1.12
CA SER A 130 -1.28 8.66 -2.20
C SER A 130 -0.33 7.49 -1.92
N ILE A 131 0.20 7.40 -0.69
CA ILE A 131 1.05 6.29 -0.27
C ILE A 131 0.30 4.95 -0.38
N PHE A 132 -0.91 4.87 0.18
CA PHE A 132 -1.70 3.64 0.09
C PHE A 132 -2.01 3.26 -1.35
N ARG A 133 -2.33 4.23 -2.22
CA ARG A 133 -2.51 3.99 -3.66
C ARG A 133 -1.26 3.42 -4.31
N SER A 134 -0.09 3.97 -4.00
CA SER A 134 1.18 3.47 -4.52
C SER A 134 1.44 2.04 -4.08
N LEU A 135 1.25 1.75 -2.79
CA LEU A 135 1.44 0.42 -2.19
C LEU A 135 0.50 -0.64 -2.78
N VAL A 136 -0.80 -0.33 -2.92
CA VAL A 136 -1.73 -1.27 -3.57
C VAL A 136 -1.44 -1.41 -5.05
N SER A 137 -0.97 -0.35 -5.73
CA SER A 137 -0.58 -0.42 -7.15
C SER A 137 0.65 -1.29 -7.35
N PHE A 138 1.64 -1.22 -6.45
CA PHE A 138 2.79 -2.11 -6.42
C PHE A 138 2.35 -3.58 -6.36
N LEU A 139 1.39 -3.91 -5.50
CA LEU A 139 0.80 -5.25 -5.44
C LEU A 139 -0.10 -5.57 -6.64
N SER A 140 -0.57 -4.59 -7.41
CA SER A 140 -1.49 -4.80 -8.54
C SER A 140 -0.81 -4.90 -9.91
N MET A 141 0.53 -4.85 -9.97
CA MET A 141 1.25 -4.82 -11.25
C MET A 141 0.75 -5.92 -12.20
N PRO A 142 0.51 -5.57 -13.49
CA PRO A 142 -0.22 -6.44 -14.40
C PRO A 142 0.49 -7.78 -14.55
N GLU A 143 -0.29 -8.84 -14.42
CA GLU A 143 0.11 -10.18 -14.81
C GLU A 143 0.60 -10.12 -16.27
N VAL A 144 1.63 -10.91 -16.58
CA VAL A 144 1.86 -11.30 -17.97
C VAL A 144 0.61 -12.05 -18.40
N GLU A 145 -0.27 -11.41 -19.18
CA GLU A 145 -1.53 -12.02 -19.62
C GLU A 145 -1.25 -13.39 -20.24
N ARG A 146 -1.81 -14.42 -19.61
CA ARG A 146 -1.87 -15.79 -20.14
C ARG A 146 -3.11 -15.88 -21.00
N ASN A 147 -2.95 -15.82 -22.32
CA ASN A 147 -4.05 -16.10 -23.23
C ASN A 147 -4.49 -17.57 -23.08
N ALA A 148 -5.80 -17.77 -22.97
CA ALA A 148 -6.43 -19.07 -23.09
C ALA A 148 -6.29 -19.53 -24.55
N GLY A 149 -5.56 -20.64 -24.74
CA GLY A 149 -5.35 -21.29 -26.05
C GLY A 149 -3.91 -21.17 -26.55
N GLY A 150 -3.09 -22.19 -26.26
CA GLY A 150 -1.79 -22.41 -26.90
C GLY A 150 -0.61 -21.60 -26.31
N TRP A 151 0.35 -22.31 -25.71
CA TRP A 151 1.60 -21.81 -25.08
C TRP A 151 2.63 -21.15 -26.03
N SER A 152 2.22 -20.27 -26.95
CA SER A 152 3.18 -19.56 -27.80
C SER A 152 3.34 -18.09 -27.41
N MET A 153 4.59 -17.75 -27.09
CA MET A 153 5.28 -16.46 -27.03
C MET A 153 4.43 -15.16 -26.97
N ILE A 154 4.77 -14.37 -25.94
CA ILE A 154 4.65 -12.90 -25.84
C ILE A 154 4.14 -12.25 -27.14
N SER A 155 2.86 -11.90 -27.17
CA SER A 155 2.36 -10.79 -27.96
C SER A 155 0.93 -10.46 -27.56
N LYS A 156 0.65 -9.15 -27.47
CA LYS A 156 -0.61 -8.49 -27.10
C LYS A 156 -0.83 -8.27 -25.60
N LEU A 157 -0.17 -7.23 -25.07
CA LEU A 157 -0.83 -6.37 -24.09
C LEU A 157 -0.47 -4.92 -24.40
N THR A 158 -1.28 -4.34 -25.28
CA THR A 158 -1.37 -2.88 -25.47
C THR A 158 -2.60 -2.38 -24.73
N ARG A 159 -2.40 -1.26 -24.02
CA ARG A 159 -3.39 -0.28 -23.52
C ARG A 159 -4.01 -0.55 -22.14
N VAL A 160 -3.35 -0.04 -21.09
CA VAL A 160 -3.85 1.07 -20.24
C VAL A 160 -2.61 1.83 -19.74
N GLY A 161 -2.56 3.13 -20.03
CA GLY A 161 -1.33 3.91 -20.05
C GLY A 161 -0.84 4.45 -18.70
N MET A 162 0.47 4.71 -18.64
CA MET A 162 0.99 6.06 -18.44
C MET A 162 2.46 6.14 -18.87
N LEU A 163 2.73 7.17 -19.66
CA LEU A 163 4.01 7.81 -20.00
C LEU A 163 5.01 7.05 -20.87
N ALA A 164 5.26 7.68 -22.02
CA ALA A 164 6.23 7.31 -23.03
C ALA A 164 7.64 7.24 -22.43
N SER A 165 8.33 6.13 -22.64
CA SER A 165 9.78 6.16 -22.88
C SER A 165 10.21 4.95 -23.69
N ASP A 166 11.21 5.22 -24.51
CA ASP A 166 11.70 4.51 -25.69
C ASP A 166 12.34 3.14 -25.37
N LYS A 167 12.30 2.23 -26.36
CA LYS A 167 13.05 0.97 -26.52
C LYS A 167 13.45 0.15 -25.28
N GLY A 168 12.89 -1.06 -25.19
CA GLY A 168 13.72 -2.26 -25.01
C GLY A 168 13.66 -3.02 -23.68
N GLN A 169 13.03 -2.51 -22.61
CA GLN A 169 12.86 -3.30 -21.39
C GLN A 169 11.62 -2.87 -20.62
N LYS A 170 10.62 -3.75 -20.51
CA LYS A 170 9.47 -3.50 -19.62
C LYS A 170 9.98 -3.44 -18.19
N THR A 171 9.89 -2.27 -17.56
CA THR A 171 10.22 -2.07 -16.14
C THR A 171 9.15 -2.76 -15.29
N PHE A 172 9.40 -4.01 -14.90
CA PHE A 172 8.57 -4.71 -13.92
C PHE A 172 9.07 -4.38 -12.51
N ASN A 173 8.14 -4.17 -11.57
CA ASN A 173 8.49 -4.14 -10.16
C ASN A 173 8.84 -5.56 -9.66
N GLU A 174 9.24 -5.69 -8.41
CA GLU A 174 9.67 -6.94 -7.79
C GLU A 174 8.59 -8.03 -7.89
N VAL A 175 7.32 -7.66 -7.70
CA VAL A 175 6.20 -8.59 -7.85
C VAL A 175 6.09 -9.11 -9.29
N GLY A 176 6.14 -8.24 -10.29
CA GLY A 176 6.11 -8.62 -11.70
C GLY A 176 7.33 -9.45 -12.13
N ASN A 177 8.50 -9.17 -11.55
CA ASN A 177 9.70 -9.98 -11.78
C ASN A 177 9.54 -11.41 -11.23
N VAL A 178 8.95 -11.58 -10.05
CA VAL A 178 8.60 -12.90 -9.51
C VAL A 178 7.57 -13.61 -10.39
N ASP A 179 6.54 -12.90 -10.87
CA ASP A 179 5.53 -13.48 -11.77
C ASP A 179 6.21 -14.06 -13.04
N ILE A 180 7.13 -13.33 -13.67
CA ILE A 180 7.88 -13.78 -14.86
C ILE A 180 8.75 -15.00 -14.53
N ALA A 181 9.49 -14.94 -13.42
CA ALA A 181 10.39 -15.98 -12.96
C ALA A 181 9.64 -17.31 -12.71
N LEU A 182 8.50 -17.25 -12.03
CA LEU A 182 7.64 -18.41 -11.78
C LEU A 182 7.03 -18.97 -13.08
N CYS A 183 6.65 -18.11 -14.03
CA CYS A 183 6.18 -18.55 -15.35
C CYS A 183 7.27 -19.33 -16.12
N SER A 184 8.52 -18.88 -16.03
CA SER A 184 9.66 -19.54 -16.67
C SER A 184 9.88 -20.94 -16.11
N ILE A 185 9.95 -21.08 -14.78
CA ILE A 185 10.07 -22.39 -14.12
C ILE A 185 8.92 -23.31 -14.50
N GLN A 186 7.67 -22.82 -14.49
CA GLN A 186 6.51 -23.63 -14.85
C GLN A 186 6.60 -24.17 -16.28
N GLY A 187 7.09 -23.37 -17.23
CA GLY A 187 7.32 -23.80 -18.61
C GLY A 187 8.40 -24.86 -18.74
N GLN A 188 9.50 -24.73 -17.99
CA GLN A 188 10.61 -25.69 -17.99
C GLN A 188 10.22 -27.03 -17.34
N VAL A 189 9.49 -27.00 -16.22
CA VAL A 189 8.97 -28.21 -15.55
C VAL A 189 8.11 -29.05 -16.50
N ARG A 190 7.31 -28.41 -17.37
CA ARG A 190 6.45 -29.08 -18.35
C ARG A 190 7.21 -29.69 -19.53
N LYS A 191 8.31 -29.06 -19.96
CA LYS A 191 9.08 -29.49 -21.15
C LYS A 191 10.13 -30.57 -20.85
N LYS A 192 10.36 -30.92 -19.57
CA LYS A 192 11.41 -31.87 -19.12
C LYS A 192 12.85 -31.55 -19.58
N ASP A 193 13.09 -30.34 -20.12
CA ASP A 193 14.36 -29.89 -20.67
C ASP A 193 15.05 -28.83 -19.79
N ALA A 194 16.39 -28.80 -19.91
CA ALA A 194 17.36 -27.83 -19.39
C ALA A 194 17.39 -27.55 -17.87
N LYS A 195 18.52 -27.00 -17.42
CA LYS A 195 18.83 -26.64 -16.03
C LYS A 195 17.85 -25.55 -15.57
N VAL A 196 16.91 -25.91 -14.71
CA VAL A 196 15.97 -24.94 -14.14
C VAL A 196 16.75 -23.91 -13.32
N ASP A 197 16.61 -22.64 -13.66
CA ASP A 197 17.29 -21.54 -12.98
C ASP A 197 16.57 -21.19 -11.67
N VAL A 198 16.65 -22.12 -10.71
CA VAL A 198 16.11 -21.95 -9.36
C VAL A 198 16.78 -20.79 -8.64
N GLN A 199 18.05 -20.52 -8.93
CA GLN A 199 18.83 -19.47 -8.30
C GLN A 199 18.26 -18.09 -8.65
N GLU A 200 17.95 -17.83 -9.92
CA GLU A 200 17.33 -16.56 -10.30
C GLU A 200 15.95 -16.38 -9.64
N VAL A 201 15.13 -17.44 -9.55
CA VAL A 201 13.83 -17.33 -8.89
C VAL A 201 13.95 -17.09 -7.39
N GLN A 202 14.88 -17.75 -6.72
CA GLN A 202 15.18 -17.48 -5.30
C GLN A 202 15.61 -16.03 -5.10
N ARG A 203 16.53 -15.52 -5.91
CA ARG A 203 17.01 -14.15 -5.85
C ARG A 203 15.88 -13.12 -6.07
N ARG A 204 14.93 -13.40 -6.97
CA ARG A 204 13.75 -12.54 -7.18
C ARG A 204 12.80 -12.56 -5.99
N LEU A 205 12.58 -13.74 -5.40
CA LEU A 205 11.76 -13.89 -4.19
C LEU A 205 12.41 -13.17 -2.99
N GLU A 206 13.73 -13.25 -2.84
CA GLU A 206 14.48 -12.54 -1.78
C GLU A 206 14.32 -11.03 -1.90
N LYS A 207 14.53 -10.48 -3.10
CA LYS A 207 14.34 -9.06 -3.35
C LYS A 207 12.89 -8.61 -3.04
N LEU A 208 11.91 -9.44 -3.38
CA LEU A 208 10.51 -9.14 -3.07
C LEU A 208 10.24 -9.18 -1.56
N ASP A 209 10.80 -10.14 -0.81
CA ASP A 209 10.68 -10.21 0.65
C ASP A 209 11.27 -8.96 1.32
N GLU A 210 12.46 -8.52 0.89
CA GLU A 210 13.09 -7.28 1.36
C GLU A 210 12.21 -6.06 1.12
N CYS A 211 11.64 -5.92 -0.08
CA CYS A 211 10.71 -4.83 -0.39
C CYS A 211 9.47 -4.88 0.51
N ILE A 212 8.89 -6.07 0.72
CA ILE A 212 7.73 -6.25 1.60
C ILE A 212 8.07 -5.86 3.05
N ASN A 213 9.25 -6.23 3.54
CA ASN A 213 9.71 -5.83 4.87
C ASN A 213 9.82 -4.31 5.01
N GLY A 214 10.39 -3.63 4.01
CA GLY A 214 10.45 -2.17 3.97
C GLY A 214 9.06 -1.53 3.98
N PHE A 215 8.11 -2.05 3.18
CA PHE A 215 6.75 -1.54 3.16
C PHE A 215 6.00 -1.78 4.48
N ASN A 216 6.14 -2.95 5.10
CA ASN A 216 5.51 -3.25 6.38
C ASN A 216 5.99 -2.31 7.50
N ALA A 217 7.30 -2.03 7.56
CA ALA A 217 7.85 -1.07 8.52
C ALA A 217 7.26 0.35 8.33
N ASN A 218 7.15 0.80 7.07
CA ASN A 218 6.54 2.09 6.74
C ASN A 218 5.04 2.12 7.06
N LEU A 219 4.31 1.04 6.77
CA LEU A 219 2.89 0.89 7.09
C LEU A 219 2.64 0.92 8.60
N ASP A 220 3.48 0.28 9.40
CA ASP A 220 3.38 0.32 10.86
C ASP A 220 3.57 1.73 11.40
N CYS A 221 4.51 2.50 10.82
CA CYS A 221 4.69 3.91 11.15
C CYS A 221 3.44 4.73 10.83
N ILE A 222 2.90 4.61 9.61
CA ILE A 222 1.70 5.33 9.18
C ILE A 222 0.50 4.94 10.06
N PHE A 223 0.32 3.65 10.36
CA PHE A 223 -0.76 3.19 11.22
C PHE A 223 -0.71 3.84 12.60
N LYS A 224 0.47 3.87 13.24
CA LYS A 224 0.67 4.54 14.53
C LYS A 224 0.36 6.04 14.45
N SER A 225 0.83 6.71 13.40
CA SER A 225 0.55 8.14 13.18
C SER A 225 -0.94 8.41 12.99
N LEU A 226 -1.67 7.57 12.24
CA LEU A 226 -3.12 7.70 12.08
C LEU A 226 -3.87 7.54 13.40
N ILE A 227 -3.45 6.60 14.26
CA ILE A 227 -4.00 6.45 15.60
C ILE A 227 -3.73 7.69 16.45
N GLN A 228 -2.50 8.21 16.42
CA GLN A 228 -2.14 9.43 17.16
C GLN A 228 -2.98 10.64 16.70
N ILE A 229 -3.13 10.83 15.38
CA ILE A 229 -3.99 11.89 14.82
C ILE A 229 -5.41 11.75 15.35
N ARG A 230 -5.99 10.54 15.29
CA ARG A 230 -7.35 10.31 15.79
C ARG A 230 -7.49 10.60 17.28
N VAL A 231 -6.54 10.16 18.11
CA VAL A 231 -6.55 10.45 19.56
C VAL A 231 -6.48 11.96 19.81
N SER A 232 -5.58 12.67 19.12
CA SER A 232 -5.47 14.13 19.22
C SER A 232 -6.77 14.83 18.81
N LEU A 233 -7.41 14.39 17.72
CA LEU A 233 -8.70 14.93 17.27
C LEU A 233 -9.82 14.66 18.29
N LEU A 234 -9.87 13.47 18.87
CA LEU A 234 -10.86 13.11 19.90
C LEU A 234 -10.68 13.94 21.16
N ASN A 235 -9.44 14.19 21.58
CA ASN A 235 -9.14 15.03 22.73
C ASN A 235 -9.53 16.51 22.50
N LEU A 236 -9.61 16.97 21.24
CA LEU A 236 -10.09 18.32 20.93
C LEU A 236 -11.62 18.45 21.08
N VAL A 237 -12.37 17.35 20.94
CA VAL A 237 -13.85 17.35 21.07
C VAL A 237 -14.35 16.79 22.40
N THR A 238 -13.47 16.20 23.21
CA THR A 238 -13.78 15.60 24.51
C THR A 238 -12.89 16.27 25.58
N PRO A 239 -13.33 17.40 26.18
CA PRO A 239 -12.56 18.12 27.19
C PRO A 239 -12.36 17.33 28.50
#